data_AF-A0A1V5DP78-F1
#
_entry.id   AF-A0A1V5DP78-F1
#
_cell.length_a   1.000
_cell.length_b   1.000
_cell.length_c   1.000
_cell.angle_alpha   90.00
_cell.angle_beta   90.00
_cell.angle_gamma   90.00
#
_symmetry.space_group_name_H-M   'P 1'
#
loop_
_entity.id
_entity.type
_entity.pdbx_description
1 polymer ?
#
loop_
_entity_poly.entity_id
_entity_poly.type
_entity_poly.pdbx_seq_one_letter_code
_entity_poly.pdbx_strand_id
1 'polypeptide(L)'
;MHQIIFYPVGNGDTSQIILDNGKRILFDFRHLKQTEAGEGPEIDLKARLIDDLKKADKKSFDVVAFTHGDKDHIENSTEFFELLYAKKYQGKDRIKIDQLWVPAAMILETASNDEQSDEFTIWRQEARYRLKEGKGIRVFSKPEKLKDWLKENGLSVDSRRHMITDAGQVVPDFTLDNDGVEFFCHSPFIKHVDESDDLRNEAALIFNVRFKSGNNTFDYLASGDSISEVLEDIVAATKYHKNIDRLAWDIYSLPHHCSYRTLSDDKGDTETIPKPLIKELLLLGKENAYVVSSSNPIEDTKEGREQKQPPHIQAKKCYERYLSEVDGAKFLVTMEEPNTKKPEPIIFEIDNNGISRGGKAFASCISIVTSSPAHRAGAR
;
A
#
# COMPACT_ATOMS: atom_id res chain seq x y z
N MET A 1 -7.94 -10.61 -16.40
CA MET A 1 -7.11 -9.39 -16.34
C MET A 1 -7.22 -8.82 -14.94
N HIS A 2 -6.07 -8.54 -14.31
CA HIS A 2 -6.00 -7.90 -13.00
C HIS A 2 -5.88 -6.38 -13.17
N GLN A 3 -6.26 -5.61 -12.14
CA GLN A 3 -6.07 -4.17 -12.10
C GLN A 3 -5.42 -3.74 -10.78
N ILE A 4 -4.54 -2.74 -10.86
CA ILE A 4 -4.04 -1.98 -9.71
C ILE A 4 -4.43 -0.52 -9.91
N ILE A 5 -5.07 0.07 -8.90
CA ILE A 5 -5.64 1.41 -8.95
C ILE A 5 -5.07 2.23 -7.81
N PHE A 6 -4.48 3.39 -8.12
CA PHE A 6 -4.03 4.37 -7.14
C PHE A 6 -4.96 5.59 -7.17
N TYR A 7 -5.53 5.96 -6.03
CA TYR A 7 -6.52 7.04 -5.95
C TYR A 7 -5.88 8.38 -5.56
N PRO A 8 -6.29 9.50 -6.18
CA PRO A 8 -5.75 10.82 -5.86
C PRO A 8 -6.41 11.42 -4.61
N VAL A 9 -5.90 11.04 -3.44
CA VAL A 9 -6.46 11.40 -2.12
C VAL A 9 -5.59 12.44 -1.38
N GLY A 10 -4.86 13.28 -2.13
CA GLY A 10 -3.92 14.25 -1.59
C GLY A 10 -2.58 13.61 -1.18
N ASN A 11 -1.95 14.14 -0.12
CA ASN A 11 -0.75 13.55 0.47
C ASN A 11 -1.12 12.48 1.48
N GLY A 12 -1.43 11.29 0.98
CA GLY A 12 -1.92 10.14 1.73
C GLY A 12 -2.27 9.02 0.78
N ASP A 13 -2.60 7.85 1.29
CA ASP A 13 -2.66 6.64 0.46
C ASP A 13 -4.03 5.98 0.45
N THR A 14 -4.44 5.61 -0.75
CA THR A 14 -5.44 4.57 -0.98
C THR A 14 -5.15 3.93 -2.33
N SER A 15 -5.03 2.62 -2.35
CA SER A 15 -4.93 1.86 -3.59
C SER A 15 -5.80 0.60 -3.54
N GLN A 16 -6.09 0.03 -4.70
CA GLN A 16 -6.92 -1.17 -4.82
C GLN A 16 -6.36 -2.12 -5.85
N ILE A 17 -6.37 -3.40 -5.52
CA ILE A 17 -6.13 -4.49 -6.45
C ILE A 17 -7.48 -5.16 -6.74
N ILE A 18 -7.82 -5.26 -8.02
CA ILE A 18 -8.99 -6.02 -8.50
C ILE A 18 -8.45 -7.21 -9.28
N LEU A 19 -8.69 -8.42 -8.78
CA LEU A 19 -8.25 -9.64 -9.43
C LEU A 19 -9.19 -10.01 -10.58
N ASP A 20 -8.69 -10.81 -11.51
CA ASP A 20 -9.46 -11.29 -12.66
C ASP A 20 -10.66 -12.17 -12.27
N ASN A 21 -10.59 -12.82 -11.11
CA ASN A 21 -11.68 -13.57 -10.49
C ASN A 21 -12.68 -12.66 -9.73
N GLY A 22 -12.49 -11.35 -9.79
CA GLY A 22 -13.39 -10.34 -9.20
C GLY A 22 -13.15 -10.03 -7.73
N LYS A 23 -12.22 -10.71 -7.05
CA LYS A 23 -11.84 -10.36 -5.67
C LYS A 23 -11.20 -8.97 -5.62
N ARG A 24 -11.45 -8.24 -4.54
CA ARG A 24 -11.00 -6.85 -4.34
C ARG A 24 -10.24 -6.71 -3.03
N ILE A 25 -9.01 -6.21 -3.14
CA ILE A 25 -8.12 -5.93 -2.02
C ILE A 25 -7.91 -4.42 -1.99
N LEU A 26 -8.31 -3.76 -0.90
CA LEU A 26 -8.05 -2.34 -0.68
C LEU A 26 -6.84 -2.19 0.25
N PHE A 27 -5.89 -1.36 -0.13
CA PHE A 27 -4.78 -0.93 0.70
C PHE A 27 -5.04 0.50 1.17
N ASP A 28 -5.08 0.66 2.49
CA ASP A 28 -5.37 1.91 3.19
C ASP A 28 -6.71 2.54 2.78
N PHE A 29 -7.09 3.61 3.46
CA PHE A 29 -8.26 4.40 3.14
C PHE A 29 -8.09 5.81 3.65
N ARG A 30 -8.10 6.78 2.73
CA ARG A 30 -8.14 8.19 3.07
C ARG A 30 -9.22 8.88 2.27
N HIS A 31 -10.22 9.40 2.98
CA HIS A 31 -11.27 10.21 2.38
C HIS A 31 -11.32 11.58 3.02
N LEU A 32 -11.31 12.62 2.19
CA LEU A 32 -11.43 14.01 2.61
C LEU A 32 -12.89 14.46 2.47
N LYS A 33 -13.58 14.73 3.58
CA LYS A 33 -15.03 15.04 3.59
C LYS A 33 -15.43 16.21 2.69
N GLN A 34 -14.56 17.21 2.51
CA GLN A 34 -14.86 18.34 1.64
C GLN A 34 -15.10 17.93 0.17
N THR A 35 -14.52 16.79 -0.25
CA THR A 35 -14.70 16.26 -1.62
C THR A 35 -16.14 15.81 -1.90
N GLU A 36 -16.93 15.46 -0.87
CA GLU A 36 -18.37 15.14 -1.04
C GLU A 36 -19.17 16.35 -1.55
N ALA A 37 -18.70 17.57 -1.27
CA ALA A 37 -19.27 18.83 -1.77
C ALA A 37 -18.63 19.29 -3.09
N GLY A 38 -17.70 18.51 -3.65
CA GLY A 38 -16.92 18.87 -4.84
C GLY A 38 -15.84 19.92 -4.56
N GLU A 39 -15.41 20.07 -3.30
CA GLU A 39 -14.32 20.97 -2.92
C GLU A 39 -12.97 20.26 -2.94
N GLY A 40 -11.95 20.94 -3.46
CA GLY A 40 -10.60 20.40 -3.59
C GLY A 40 -10.40 19.60 -4.89
N PRO A 41 -9.13 19.39 -5.29
CA PRO A 41 -8.81 18.54 -6.43
C PRO A 41 -8.91 17.04 -6.13
N GLU A 42 -8.91 16.62 -4.86
CA GLU A 42 -8.93 15.22 -4.47
C GLU A 42 -10.23 14.52 -4.89
N ILE A 43 -10.15 13.20 -5.05
CA ILE A 43 -11.33 12.40 -5.40
C ILE A 43 -12.29 12.26 -4.21
N ASP A 44 -13.59 12.32 -4.48
CA ASP A 44 -14.60 11.74 -3.58
C ASP A 44 -14.47 10.21 -3.58
N LEU A 45 -13.51 9.74 -2.77
CA LEU A 45 -13.18 8.33 -2.65
C LEU A 45 -14.38 7.50 -2.20
N LYS A 46 -15.18 8.01 -1.27
CA LYS A 46 -16.35 7.29 -0.74
C LYS A 46 -17.38 7.04 -1.83
N ALA A 47 -17.80 8.09 -2.56
CA ALA A 47 -18.74 7.92 -3.66
C ALA A 47 -18.16 7.00 -4.75
N ARG A 48 -16.87 7.15 -5.05
CA ARG A 48 -16.18 6.32 -6.03
C ARG A 48 -16.19 4.84 -5.68
N LEU A 49 -15.80 4.47 -4.45
CA LEU A 49 -15.72 3.08 -4.03
C LEU A 49 -17.12 2.44 -3.90
N ILE A 50 -18.12 3.20 -3.45
CA ILE A 50 -19.52 2.71 -3.41
C ILE A 50 -20.02 2.39 -4.82
N ASP A 51 -19.78 3.27 -5.79
CA ASP A 51 -20.16 3.04 -7.19
C ASP A 51 -19.43 1.82 -7.78
N ASP A 52 -18.12 1.72 -7.55
CA ASP A 52 -17.30 0.60 -8.03
C ASP A 52 -17.78 -0.76 -7.46
N LEU A 53 -18.11 -0.81 -6.16
CA LEU A 53 -18.66 -2.02 -5.52
C LEU A 53 -20.06 -2.35 -6.05
N LYS A 54 -20.94 -1.36 -6.16
CA LYS A 54 -22.30 -1.55 -6.68
C LYS A 54 -22.29 -2.12 -8.10
N LYS A 55 -21.42 -1.60 -8.95
CA LYS A 55 -21.28 -2.07 -10.34
C LYS A 55 -20.70 -3.48 -10.44
N ALA A 56 -19.92 -3.89 -9.45
CA ALA A 56 -19.42 -5.26 -9.32
C ALA A 56 -20.39 -6.19 -8.57
N ASP A 57 -21.60 -5.73 -8.24
CA ASP A 57 -22.59 -6.44 -7.41
C ASP A 57 -21.99 -6.94 -6.08
N LYS A 58 -21.11 -6.15 -5.48
CA LYS A 58 -20.44 -6.43 -4.21
C LYS A 58 -20.90 -5.47 -3.12
N LYS A 59 -20.88 -5.97 -1.87
CA LYS A 59 -21.18 -5.19 -0.65
C LYS A 59 -20.00 -5.19 0.34
N SER A 60 -18.91 -5.86 -0.01
CA SER A 60 -17.71 -6.01 0.79
C SER A 60 -16.47 -5.87 -0.08
N PHE A 61 -15.36 -5.51 0.57
CA PHE A 61 -14.03 -5.85 0.10
C PHE A 61 -13.63 -7.21 0.66
N ASP A 62 -13.01 -8.03 -0.18
CA ASP A 62 -12.49 -9.34 0.22
C ASP A 62 -11.35 -9.17 1.23
N VAL A 63 -10.51 -8.15 1.03
CA VAL A 63 -9.48 -7.72 1.99
C VAL A 63 -9.45 -6.19 2.10
N VAL A 64 -9.33 -5.67 3.32
CA VAL A 64 -8.83 -4.32 3.59
C VAL A 64 -7.55 -4.45 4.39
N ALA A 65 -6.45 -3.95 3.84
CA ALA A 65 -5.14 -3.94 4.47
C ALA A 65 -4.76 -2.52 4.87
N PHE A 66 -4.69 -2.27 6.18
CA PHE A 66 -4.11 -1.04 6.69
C PHE A 66 -2.62 -1.25 6.91
N THR A 67 -1.81 -0.49 6.18
CA THR A 67 -0.36 -0.58 6.27
C THR A 67 0.11 -0.17 7.66
N HIS A 68 -0.49 0.89 8.22
CA HIS A 68 -0.27 1.38 9.59
C HIS A 68 -1.44 2.28 10.04
N GLY A 69 -1.31 2.90 11.21
CA GLY A 69 -2.37 3.66 11.87
C GLY A 69 -2.33 5.18 11.68
N ASP A 70 -1.49 5.72 10.79
CA ASP A 70 -1.44 7.17 10.60
C ASP A 70 -2.64 7.70 9.82
N LYS A 71 -2.95 8.96 10.11
CA LYS A 71 -4.21 9.59 9.71
C LYS A 71 -4.38 9.57 8.20
N ASP A 72 -3.35 9.88 7.43
CA ASP A 72 -3.33 9.87 5.97
C ASP A 72 -3.45 8.49 5.32
N HIS A 73 -3.54 7.42 6.12
CA HIS A 73 -3.83 6.05 5.68
C HIS A 73 -5.18 5.53 6.19
N ILE A 74 -5.83 6.21 7.14
CA ILE A 74 -7.10 5.77 7.74
C ILE A 74 -8.19 6.87 7.81
N GLU A 75 -7.95 8.06 7.28
CA GLU A 75 -8.83 9.24 7.47
C GLU A 75 -10.27 8.98 7.00
N ASN A 76 -11.22 9.18 7.91
CA ASN A 76 -12.67 8.97 7.77
C ASN A 76 -13.08 7.53 7.39
N SER A 77 -12.17 6.56 7.48
CA SER A 77 -12.45 5.15 7.19
C SER A 77 -13.49 4.54 8.13
N THR A 78 -13.51 4.96 9.39
CA THR A 78 -14.48 4.46 10.38
C THR A 78 -15.90 4.93 10.09
N GLU A 79 -16.10 5.94 9.23
CA GLU A 79 -17.42 6.36 8.74
C GLU A 79 -17.86 5.60 7.49
N PHE A 80 -16.92 4.98 6.78
CA PHE A 80 -17.16 4.24 5.54
C PHE A 80 -17.42 2.75 5.79
N PHE A 81 -16.62 2.12 6.65
CA PHE A 81 -16.67 0.67 6.88
C PHE A 81 -17.64 0.26 8.00
N GLU A 82 -18.14 -0.97 7.89
CA GLU A 82 -18.87 -1.68 8.93
C GLU A 82 -17.86 -2.38 9.86
N LEU A 83 -17.81 -1.98 11.13
CA LEU A 83 -16.94 -2.60 12.14
C LEU A 83 -17.72 -3.57 13.03
N LEU A 84 -17.06 -4.65 13.46
CA LEU A 84 -17.68 -5.71 14.25
C LEU A 84 -17.66 -5.43 15.76
N TYR A 85 -16.70 -4.65 16.25
CA TYR A 85 -16.54 -4.36 17.67
C TYR A 85 -17.56 -3.34 18.20
N ALA A 86 -17.50 -2.09 17.71
CA ALA A 86 -18.29 -1.00 18.26
C ALA A 86 -19.61 -0.82 17.51
N LYS A 87 -20.73 -1.03 18.22
CA LYS A 87 -22.11 -0.97 17.66
C LYS A 87 -22.43 0.29 16.86
N LYS A 88 -21.83 1.44 17.20
CA LYS A 88 -22.05 2.71 16.47
C LYS A 88 -21.59 2.65 15.00
N TYR A 89 -20.71 1.73 14.65
CA TYR A 89 -20.17 1.52 13.31
C TYR A 89 -20.80 0.33 12.57
N GLN A 90 -21.92 -0.21 13.06
CA GLN A 90 -22.65 -1.32 12.42
C GLN A 90 -23.86 -0.82 11.60
N GLY A 91 -24.11 -1.40 10.43
CA GLY A 91 -25.27 -1.11 9.58
C GLY A 91 -25.16 0.18 8.75
N LYS A 92 -26.30 0.81 8.41
CA LYS A 92 -26.39 2.09 7.65
C LYS A 92 -25.66 2.08 6.30
N ASP A 93 -25.79 1.00 5.54
CA ASP A 93 -25.19 0.85 4.21
C ASP A 93 -23.64 0.96 4.18
N ARG A 94 -22.99 0.79 5.35
CA ARG A 94 -21.54 0.73 5.47
C ARG A 94 -20.96 -0.48 4.74
N ILE A 95 -19.75 -0.31 4.22
CA ILE A 95 -19.08 -1.35 3.44
C ILE A 95 -18.46 -2.40 4.36
N LYS A 96 -18.70 -3.67 4.07
CA LYS A 96 -18.17 -4.78 4.88
C LYS A 96 -16.72 -5.09 4.54
N ILE A 97 -16.02 -5.64 5.53
CA ILE A 97 -14.64 -6.13 5.39
C ILE A 97 -14.64 -7.62 5.74
N ASP A 98 -14.40 -8.45 4.74
CA ASP A 98 -14.39 -9.91 4.91
C ASP A 98 -13.12 -10.36 5.66
N GLN A 99 -11.94 -9.86 5.25
CA GLN A 99 -10.67 -10.02 5.95
C GLN A 99 -9.99 -8.67 6.19
N LEU A 100 -9.62 -8.41 7.46
CA LEU A 100 -8.84 -7.24 7.85
C LEU A 100 -7.36 -7.62 7.95
N TRP A 101 -6.47 -6.93 7.26
CA TRP A 101 -5.03 -7.16 7.31
C TRP A 101 -4.36 -6.00 8.03
N VAL A 102 -3.62 -6.28 9.10
CA VAL A 102 -2.98 -5.25 9.94
C VAL A 102 -1.63 -5.71 10.47
N PRO A 103 -0.66 -4.79 10.67
CA PRO A 103 0.55 -5.13 11.39
C PRO A 103 0.23 -5.43 12.87
N ALA A 104 1.02 -6.30 13.49
CA ALA A 104 0.94 -6.54 14.94
C ALA A 104 1.08 -5.25 15.75
N ALA A 105 1.84 -4.28 15.22
CA ALA A 105 1.98 -2.95 15.80
C ALA A 105 0.64 -2.24 16.01
N MET A 106 -0.30 -2.30 15.05
CA MET A 106 -1.63 -1.68 15.20
C MET A 106 -2.46 -2.32 16.33
N ILE A 107 -2.17 -3.57 16.68
CA ILE A 107 -2.79 -4.27 17.82
C ILE A 107 -2.16 -3.82 19.13
N LEU A 108 -0.86 -3.53 19.13
CA LEU A 108 -0.04 -3.26 20.30
C LEU A 108 0.06 -1.79 20.66
N GLU A 109 -0.21 -0.92 19.68
CA GLU A 109 -0.16 0.52 19.82
C GLU A 109 -0.91 0.99 21.07
N THR A 110 -0.34 1.96 21.78
CA THR A 110 -0.91 2.58 22.98
C THR A 110 -1.62 3.88 22.59
N ALA A 111 -2.50 4.37 23.46
CA ALA A 111 -3.17 5.64 23.23
C ALA A 111 -3.37 6.35 24.57
N SER A 112 -3.21 7.67 24.59
CA SER A 112 -3.56 8.50 25.73
C SER A 112 -5.09 8.56 25.92
N ASN A 113 -5.55 9.23 26.98
CA ASN A 113 -6.99 9.35 27.24
C ASN A 113 -7.71 10.25 26.23
N ASP A 114 -7.02 11.25 25.68
CA ASP A 114 -7.55 12.17 24.68
C ASP A 114 -7.62 11.56 23.28
N GLU A 115 -6.78 10.57 22.97
CA GLU A 115 -6.75 9.85 21.68
C GLU A 115 -7.79 8.71 21.59
N GLN A 116 -8.60 8.48 22.62
CA GLN A 116 -9.52 7.32 22.66
C GLN A 116 -10.61 7.35 21.57
N SER A 117 -10.88 8.53 21.01
CA SER A 117 -11.83 8.71 19.91
C SER A 117 -11.16 8.75 18.53
N ASP A 118 -9.83 8.67 18.48
CA ASP A 118 -9.08 8.72 17.23
C ASP A 118 -9.25 7.41 16.46
N GLU A 119 -9.21 7.50 15.13
CA GLU A 119 -9.50 6.37 14.25
C GLU A 119 -8.53 5.21 14.44
N PHE A 120 -7.24 5.48 14.73
CA PHE A 120 -6.27 4.43 14.98
C PHE A 120 -6.65 3.59 16.22
N THR A 121 -7.17 4.24 17.28
CA THR A 121 -7.66 3.54 18.48
C THR A 121 -8.89 2.70 18.17
N ILE A 122 -9.79 3.20 17.33
CA ILE A 122 -11.00 2.47 16.92
C ILE A 122 -10.61 1.23 16.10
N TRP A 123 -9.69 1.36 15.15
CA TRP A 123 -9.19 0.23 14.36
C TRP A 123 -8.41 -0.78 15.18
N ARG A 124 -7.58 -0.32 16.13
CA ARG A 124 -6.94 -1.20 17.11
C ARG A 124 -7.98 -2.03 17.88
N GLN A 125 -9.07 -1.43 18.32
CA GLN A 125 -10.15 -2.14 19.03
C GLN A 125 -10.85 -3.17 18.12
N GLU A 126 -11.13 -2.82 16.87
CA GLU A 126 -11.67 -3.73 15.87
C GLU A 126 -10.72 -4.92 15.60
N ALA A 127 -9.44 -4.65 15.37
CA ALA A 127 -8.43 -5.67 15.12
C ALA A 127 -8.29 -6.62 16.32
N ARG A 128 -8.21 -6.06 17.54
CA ARG A 128 -8.20 -6.84 18.79
C ARG A 128 -9.44 -7.71 18.94
N TYR A 129 -10.62 -7.19 18.58
CA TYR A 129 -11.87 -7.96 18.62
C TYR A 129 -11.82 -9.15 17.65
N ARG A 130 -11.47 -8.91 16.38
CA ARG A 130 -11.37 -9.97 15.36
C ARG A 130 -10.32 -11.03 15.73
N LEU A 131 -9.18 -10.62 16.29
CA LEU A 131 -8.12 -11.53 16.75
C LEU A 131 -8.59 -12.40 17.94
N LYS A 132 -9.36 -11.83 18.87
CA LYS A 132 -9.97 -12.60 19.98
C LYS A 132 -10.96 -13.63 19.47
N GLU A 133 -11.86 -13.22 18.59
CA GLU A 133 -12.84 -14.10 17.93
C GLU A 133 -12.18 -15.16 17.03
N GLY A 134 -10.98 -14.86 16.53
CA GLY A 134 -10.19 -15.73 15.69
C GLY A 134 -10.73 -15.86 14.26
N LYS A 135 -11.34 -14.80 13.72
CA LYS A 135 -11.95 -14.79 12.38
C LYS A 135 -11.88 -13.40 11.73
N GLY A 136 -11.82 -13.36 10.41
CA GLY A 136 -11.90 -12.13 9.61
C GLY A 136 -10.73 -11.17 9.79
N ILE A 137 -9.57 -11.66 10.22
CA ILE A 137 -8.34 -10.90 10.37
C ILE A 137 -7.12 -11.72 9.97
N ARG A 138 -6.09 -11.04 9.46
CA ARG A 138 -4.70 -11.49 9.41
C ARG A 138 -3.80 -10.44 10.07
N VAL A 139 -2.91 -10.92 10.93
CA VAL A 139 -1.94 -10.12 11.67
C VAL A 139 -0.55 -10.38 11.12
N PHE A 140 0.18 -9.33 10.81
CA PHE A 140 1.53 -9.44 10.27
C PHE A 140 2.57 -9.21 11.36
N SER A 141 3.58 -10.07 11.39
CA SER A 141 4.58 -10.20 12.47
C SER A 141 4.05 -10.83 13.76
N LYS A 142 4.98 -11.41 14.52
CA LYS A 142 4.73 -12.07 15.82
C LYS A 142 5.79 -11.67 16.86
N PRO A 143 5.85 -10.39 17.24
CA PRO A 143 6.77 -9.89 18.26
C PRO A 143 6.46 -10.45 19.64
N GLU A 144 7.39 -10.34 20.60
CA GLU A 144 7.18 -10.84 21.96
C GLU A 144 6.00 -10.13 22.62
N LYS A 145 5.87 -8.81 22.43
CA LYS A 145 4.73 -8.02 22.91
C LYS A 145 3.37 -8.58 22.45
N LEU A 146 3.26 -9.14 21.23
CA LEU A 146 2.01 -9.76 20.77
C LEU A 146 1.72 -11.07 21.52
N LYS A 147 2.76 -11.85 21.85
CA LYS A 147 2.61 -13.09 22.62
C LYS A 147 2.12 -12.78 24.03
N ASP A 148 2.67 -11.76 24.66
CA ASP A 148 2.23 -11.27 25.97
C ASP A 148 0.78 -10.78 25.91
N TRP A 149 0.43 -9.95 24.92
CA TRP A 149 -0.93 -9.49 24.73
C TRP A 149 -1.93 -10.65 24.54
N LEU A 150 -1.58 -11.67 23.74
CA LEU A 150 -2.40 -12.86 23.56
C LEU A 150 -2.61 -13.59 24.91
N LYS A 151 -1.54 -13.79 25.67
CA LYS A 151 -1.59 -14.47 26.97
C LYS A 151 -2.46 -13.72 27.98
N GLU A 152 -2.31 -12.40 28.07
CA GLU A 152 -3.14 -11.54 28.93
C GLU A 152 -4.63 -11.60 28.57
N ASN A 153 -4.95 -11.92 27.33
CA ASN A 153 -6.31 -12.07 26.83
C ASN A 153 -6.78 -13.54 26.78
N GLY A 154 -6.08 -14.46 27.46
CA GLY A 154 -6.46 -15.87 27.57
C GLY A 154 -6.26 -16.67 26.27
N LEU A 155 -5.39 -16.21 25.38
CA LEU A 155 -5.08 -16.81 24.09
C LEU A 155 -3.63 -17.29 24.03
N SER A 156 -3.33 -18.11 23.03
CA SER A 156 -1.95 -18.51 22.71
C SER A 156 -1.63 -18.23 21.26
N VAL A 157 -0.34 -18.07 20.96
CA VAL A 157 0.17 -18.00 19.58
C VAL A 157 -0.36 -19.15 18.74
N ASP A 158 -0.27 -20.39 19.25
CA ASP A 158 -0.68 -21.56 18.49
C ASP A 158 -2.18 -21.56 18.18
N SER A 159 -3.02 -21.10 19.12
CA SER A 159 -4.46 -20.96 18.90
C SER A 159 -4.80 -19.93 17.81
N ARG A 160 -3.86 -19.03 17.48
CA ARG A 160 -4.00 -17.95 16.47
C ARG A 160 -2.96 -18.03 15.36
N ARG A 161 -2.25 -19.15 15.21
CA ARG A 161 -1.14 -19.26 14.24
C ARG A 161 -1.61 -19.10 12.79
N HIS A 162 -2.79 -19.61 12.46
CA HIS A 162 -3.35 -19.60 11.10
C HIS A 162 -3.69 -18.20 10.57
N MET A 163 -3.84 -17.21 11.48
CA MET A 163 -4.09 -15.81 11.13
C MET A 163 -2.85 -14.93 11.28
N ILE A 164 -1.68 -15.50 11.56
CA ILE A 164 -0.42 -14.74 11.71
C ILE A 164 0.50 -15.06 10.53
N THR A 165 1.04 -14.03 9.89
CA THR A 165 2.04 -14.16 8.82
C THR A 165 3.27 -13.36 9.18
N ASP A 166 4.43 -14.01 9.24
CA ASP A 166 5.71 -13.37 9.53
C ASP A 166 6.35 -12.83 8.24
N ALA A 167 7.27 -11.86 8.37
CA ALA A 167 8.12 -11.44 7.25
C ALA A 167 8.91 -12.63 6.68
N GLY A 168 9.09 -12.64 5.36
CA GLY A 168 9.66 -13.74 4.61
C GLY A 168 8.68 -14.86 4.23
N GLN A 169 7.41 -14.74 4.59
CA GLN A 169 6.38 -15.73 4.28
C GLN A 169 5.42 -15.23 3.20
N VAL A 170 4.84 -16.19 2.46
CA VAL A 170 3.71 -15.95 1.57
C VAL A 170 2.41 -15.96 2.38
N VAL A 171 1.53 -15.01 2.10
CA VAL A 171 0.19 -14.95 2.69
C VAL A 171 -0.66 -16.09 2.13
N PRO A 172 -1.26 -16.96 2.97
CA PRO A 172 -1.94 -18.16 2.50
C PRO A 172 -3.34 -17.91 1.90
N ASP A 173 -3.88 -16.70 2.00
CA ASP A 173 -5.24 -16.34 1.57
C ASP A 173 -5.41 -16.32 0.05
N PHE A 174 -4.30 -16.19 -0.69
CA PHE A 174 -4.28 -16.13 -2.14
C PHE A 174 -3.16 -17.01 -2.70
N THR A 175 -3.42 -17.63 -3.85
CA THR A 175 -2.37 -18.38 -4.58
C THR A 175 -2.37 -18.02 -6.06
N LEU A 176 -1.19 -18.14 -6.71
CA LEU A 176 -1.07 -17.91 -8.15
C LEU A 176 -2.00 -18.83 -8.97
N ASP A 177 -2.26 -20.04 -8.50
CA ASP A 177 -3.07 -21.02 -9.24
C ASP A 177 -4.58 -20.81 -9.09
N ASN A 178 -5.04 -20.31 -7.94
CA ASN A 178 -6.48 -20.10 -7.70
C ASN A 178 -6.93 -18.66 -7.97
N ASP A 179 -6.04 -17.71 -7.73
CA ASP A 179 -6.36 -16.27 -7.72
C ASP A 179 -5.55 -15.47 -8.74
N GLY A 180 -4.54 -16.08 -9.36
CA GLY A 180 -3.62 -15.35 -10.23
C GLY A 180 -2.77 -14.33 -9.48
N VAL A 181 -2.69 -14.39 -8.14
CA VAL A 181 -1.90 -13.47 -7.31
C VAL A 181 -1.29 -14.18 -6.10
N GLU A 182 -0.13 -13.70 -5.65
CA GLU A 182 0.56 -14.11 -4.43
C GLU A 182 1.08 -12.87 -3.71
N PHE A 183 0.97 -12.84 -2.38
CA PHE A 183 1.51 -11.77 -1.54
C PHE A 183 2.67 -12.31 -0.72
N PHE A 184 3.88 -11.85 -0.99
CA PHE A 184 5.07 -12.11 -0.18
C PHE A 184 5.28 -10.96 0.82
N CYS A 185 5.28 -11.28 2.11
CA CYS A 185 5.43 -10.32 3.20
C CYS A 185 6.90 -9.96 3.42
N HIS A 186 7.28 -8.71 3.16
CA HIS A 186 8.61 -8.17 3.49
C HIS A 186 8.66 -7.58 4.90
N SER A 187 7.57 -6.95 5.34
CA SER A 187 7.47 -6.19 6.60
C SER A 187 6.11 -6.43 7.25
N PRO A 188 6.00 -6.47 8.59
CA PRO A 188 6.98 -6.04 9.60
C PRO A 188 7.95 -7.12 10.07
N PHE A 189 9.20 -6.71 10.36
CA PHE A 189 10.12 -7.51 11.18
C PHE A 189 9.80 -7.36 12.67
N ILE A 190 10.10 -8.40 13.45
CA ILE A 190 9.88 -8.40 14.91
C ILE A 190 10.59 -7.22 15.60
N LYS A 191 11.84 -6.94 15.22
CA LYS A 191 12.65 -5.88 15.84
C LYS A 191 12.00 -4.49 15.74
N HIS A 192 11.35 -4.17 14.62
CA HIS A 192 10.69 -2.87 14.43
C HIS A 192 9.37 -2.75 15.22
N VAL A 193 8.90 -3.82 15.86
CA VAL A 193 7.73 -3.77 16.75
C VAL A 193 8.12 -3.85 18.23
N ASP A 194 9.15 -4.64 18.55
CA ASP A 194 9.61 -4.78 19.93
C ASP A 194 10.49 -3.61 20.39
N GLU A 195 11.33 -3.07 19.51
CA GLU A 195 12.40 -2.11 19.87
C GLU A 195 12.18 -0.68 19.33
N SER A 196 11.23 -0.47 18.40
CA SER A 196 11.01 0.85 17.80
C SER A 196 10.17 1.78 18.68
N ASP A 197 10.51 3.07 18.64
CA ASP A 197 9.71 4.16 19.21
C ASP A 197 8.57 4.59 18.26
N ASP A 198 8.70 4.37 16.94
CA ASP A 198 7.67 4.59 15.93
C ASP A 198 7.11 3.25 15.43
N LEU A 199 6.09 2.77 16.11
CA LEU A 199 5.39 1.53 15.77
C LEU A 199 4.53 1.64 14.51
N ARG A 200 4.34 2.82 13.93
CA ARG A 200 3.47 2.98 12.76
C ARG A 200 4.26 2.78 11.48
N ASN A 201 5.21 3.67 11.21
CA ASN A 201 5.94 3.69 9.94
C ASN A 201 6.95 2.54 9.83
N GLU A 202 7.69 2.27 10.90
CA GLU A 202 8.74 1.23 10.87
C GLU A 202 8.17 -0.20 10.87
N ALA A 203 6.91 -0.35 11.28
CA ALA A 203 6.19 -1.62 11.26
C ALA A 203 5.09 -1.67 10.18
N ALA A 204 5.15 -0.79 9.19
CA ALA A 204 4.18 -0.77 8.11
C ALA A 204 4.19 -2.07 7.30
N LEU A 205 3.03 -2.47 6.77
CA LEU A 205 2.94 -3.59 5.85
C LEU A 205 3.69 -3.28 4.53
N ILE A 206 4.57 -4.20 4.12
CA ILE A 206 5.29 -4.11 2.83
C ILE A 206 5.19 -5.45 2.14
N PHE A 207 4.76 -5.44 0.89
CA PHE A 207 4.54 -6.64 0.09
C PHE A 207 5.23 -6.57 -1.27
N ASN A 208 5.79 -7.70 -1.69
CA ASN A 208 5.84 -8.02 -3.12
C ASN A 208 4.55 -8.75 -3.48
N VAL A 209 3.77 -8.16 -4.38
CA VAL A 209 2.54 -8.72 -4.92
C VAL A 209 2.83 -9.24 -6.32
N ARG A 210 2.87 -10.56 -6.47
CA ARG A 210 3.16 -11.22 -7.74
C ARG A 210 1.86 -11.64 -8.41
N PHE A 211 1.61 -11.11 -9.60
CA PHE A 211 0.50 -11.50 -10.46
C PHE A 211 0.94 -12.55 -11.46
N LYS A 212 0.05 -13.48 -11.80
CA LYS A 212 0.20 -14.44 -12.90
C LYS A 212 -0.84 -14.13 -13.97
N SER A 213 -0.38 -13.97 -15.21
CA SER A 213 -1.23 -13.85 -16.40
C SER A 213 -0.68 -14.75 -17.50
N GLY A 214 -1.42 -15.82 -17.80
CA GLY A 214 -0.93 -16.88 -18.68
C GLY A 214 0.32 -17.54 -18.10
N ASN A 215 1.44 -17.46 -18.83
CA ASN A 215 2.73 -17.99 -18.40
C ASN A 215 3.67 -16.91 -17.82
N ASN A 216 3.23 -15.66 -17.79
CA ASN A 216 4.04 -14.53 -17.35
C ASN A 216 3.70 -14.14 -15.90
N THR A 217 4.70 -13.57 -15.21
CA THR A 217 4.52 -13.00 -13.87
C THR A 217 4.95 -11.55 -13.83
N PHE A 218 4.22 -10.76 -13.05
CA PHE A 218 4.44 -9.32 -12.86
C PHE A 218 4.48 -9.01 -11.37
N ASP A 219 5.37 -8.13 -10.96
CA ASP A 219 5.65 -7.83 -9.55
C ASP A 219 5.28 -6.38 -9.24
N TYR A 220 4.45 -6.20 -8.21
CA TYR A 220 4.12 -4.90 -7.62
C TYR A 220 4.73 -4.82 -6.22
N LEU A 221 5.63 -3.86 -5.99
CA LEU A 221 6.18 -3.56 -4.67
C LEU A 221 5.35 -2.46 -3.99
N ALA A 222 4.61 -2.84 -2.95
CA ALA A 222 3.77 -1.96 -2.15
C ALA A 222 4.45 -1.69 -0.80
N SER A 223 4.83 -0.43 -0.53
CA SER A 223 5.83 -0.13 0.52
C SER A 223 5.39 0.75 1.70
N GLY A 224 4.10 1.13 1.81
CA GLY A 224 3.58 1.91 2.95
C GLY A 224 4.41 3.15 3.27
N ASP A 225 4.57 3.52 4.54
CA ASP A 225 5.35 4.71 4.95
C ASP A 225 6.72 4.39 5.55
N SER A 226 7.35 3.35 5.00
CA SER A 226 8.66 2.87 5.47
C SER A 226 9.77 3.92 5.39
N ILE A 227 10.89 3.64 6.06
CA ILE A 227 12.12 4.46 6.06
C ILE A 227 13.30 3.66 5.52
N SER A 228 14.40 4.35 5.20
CA SER A 228 15.58 3.74 4.57
C SER A 228 16.12 2.56 5.37
N GLU A 229 16.14 2.66 6.70
CA GLU A 229 16.64 1.65 7.62
C GLU A 229 15.89 0.32 7.49
N VAL A 230 14.55 0.39 7.47
CA VAL A 230 13.67 -0.78 7.31
C VAL A 230 13.83 -1.37 5.91
N LEU A 231 13.96 -0.53 4.88
CA LEU A 231 14.19 -1.00 3.51
C LEU A 231 15.57 -1.67 3.35
N GLU A 232 16.62 -1.15 3.99
CA GLU A 232 17.94 -1.80 4.02
C GLU A 232 17.87 -3.18 4.69
N ASP A 233 17.13 -3.30 5.80
CA ASP A 233 16.87 -4.57 6.45
C ASP A 233 16.13 -5.56 5.54
N ILE A 234 15.13 -5.09 4.79
CA ILE A 234 14.40 -5.91 3.81
C ILE A 234 15.34 -6.42 2.73
N VAL A 235 16.18 -5.54 2.16
CA VAL A 235 17.15 -5.92 1.13
C VAL A 235 18.14 -6.94 1.68
N ALA A 236 18.71 -6.69 2.86
CA ALA A 236 19.68 -7.56 3.50
C ALA A 236 19.09 -8.94 3.85
N ALA A 237 17.92 -8.98 4.50
CA ALA A 237 17.25 -10.22 4.87
C ALA A 237 16.85 -11.03 3.63
N THR A 238 16.31 -10.38 2.60
CA THR A 238 15.90 -11.03 1.36
C THR A 238 17.10 -11.65 0.62
N LYS A 239 18.24 -10.95 0.59
CA LYS A 239 19.50 -11.49 0.06
C LYS A 239 20.01 -12.67 0.88
N TYR A 240 20.01 -12.55 2.21
CA TYR A 240 20.44 -13.61 3.11
C TYR A 240 19.63 -14.91 2.92
N HIS A 241 18.31 -14.77 2.73
CA HIS A 241 17.40 -15.89 2.48
C HIS A 241 17.33 -16.34 1.02
N LYS A 242 18.15 -15.77 0.12
CA LYS A 242 18.21 -16.09 -1.32
C LYS A 242 16.89 -15.88 -2.08
N ASN A 243 16.11 -14.90 -1.65
CA ASN A 243 14.80 -14.55 -2.23
C ASN A 243 14.87 -13.26 -3.06
N ILE A 244 16.00 -12.99 -3.73
CA ILE A 244 16.25 -11.70 -4.41
C ILE A 244 15.18 -11.36 -5.46
N ASP A 245 14.54 -12.37 -6.05
CA ASP A 245 13.43 -12.20 -7.01
C ASP A 245 12.22 -11.48 -6.39
N ARG A 246 12.07 -11.52 -5.05
CA ARG A 246 11.00 -10.84 -4.31
C ARG A 246 11.22 -9.33 -4.17
N LEU A 247 12.39 -8.82 -4.55
CA LEU A 247 12.67 -7.38 -4.59
C LEU A 247 12.54 -6.79 -5.99
N ALA A 248 12.37 -7.62 -7.03
CA ALA A 248 12.15 -7.13 -8.37
C ALA A 248 10.74 -6.52 -8.49
N TRP A 249 10.60 -5.49 -9.35
CA TRP A 249 9.34 -4.77 -9.50
C TRP A 249 9.11 -4.29 -10.93
N ASP A 250 7.87 -4.46 -11.38
CA ASP A 250 7.31 -3.81 -12.57
C ASP A 250 6.54 -2.53 -12.19
N ILE A 251 5.97 -2.50 -10.98
CA ILE A 251 5.35 -1.31 -10.40
C ILE A 251 5.90 -1.13 -8.99
N TYR A 252 6.37 0.06 -8.66
CA TYR A 252 6.84 0.41 -7.32
C TYR A 252 6.02 1.58 -6.76
N SER A 253 5.19 1.31 -5.75
CA SER A 253 4.56 2.36 -4.95
C SER A 253 5.57 2.87 -3.94
N LEU A 254 5.96 4.13 -4.09
CA LEU A 254 7.00 4.72 -3.26
C LEU A 254 6.55 4.80 -1.82
N PRO A 255 7.48 4.51 -0.88
CA PRO A 255 7.16 4.66 0.51
C PRO A 255 7.03 6.14 0.91
N HIS A 256 6.20 6.41 1.91
CA HIS A 256 6.12 7.68 2.63
C HIS A 256 6.03 8.88 1.68
N HIS A 257 5.13 8.76 0.70
CA HIS A 257 4.78 9.83 -0.23
C HIS A 257 5.99 10.46 -0.97
N CYS A 258 7.01 9.68 -1.32
CA CYS A 258 8.26 10.18 -1.92
C CYS A 258 9.12 11.02 -0.95
N SER A 259 9.21 10.58 0.31
CA SER A 259 10.10 11.15 1.32
C SER A 259 11.56 10.82 1.03
N TYR A 260 12.47 11.79 1.20
CA TYR A 260 13.92 11.54 1.09
C TYR A 260 14.42 10.54 2.14
N ARG A 261 13.73 10.40 3.28
CA ARG A 261 14.07 9.48 4.38
C ARG A 261 13.96 8.00 3.99
N THR A 262 13.28 7.72 2.87
CA THR A 262 13.22 6.37 2.29
C THR A 262 14.49 6.01 1.51
N LEU A 263 15.24 7.03 1.09
CA LEU A 263 16.46 6.89 0.31
C LEU A 263 17.70 7.05 1.20
N SER A 264 17.69 8.03 2.09
CA SER A 264 18.89 8.46 2.84
C SER A 264 18.57 9.29 4.09
N ASP A 265 19.60 9.53 4.89
CA ASP A 265 19.51 10.39 6.09
C ASP A 265 19.48 11.88 5.74
N ASP A 266 20.07 12.24 4.61
CA ASP A 266 20.22 13.60 4.11
C ASP A 266 19.39 13.82 2.85
N LYS A 267 18.58 14.88 2.82
CA LYS A 267 17.76 15.24 1.65
C LYS A 267 18.60 15.61 0.43
N GLY A 268 19.76 16.23 0.66
CA GLY A 268 20.58 16.85 -0.37
C GLY A 268 19.99 18.17 -0.90
N ASP A 269 20.79 18.92 -1.66
CA ASP A 269 20.37 20.21 -2.20
C ASP A 269 19.52 20.06 -3.48
N THR A 270 19.94 19.17 -4.38
CA THR A 270 19.33 18.98 -5.71
C THR A 270 18.71 17.60 -5.90
N GLU A 271 19.37 16.56 -5.40
CA GLU A 271 18.96 15.16 -5.50
C GLU A 271 19.37 14.44 -4.22
N THR A 272 18.53 13.53 -3.75
CA THR A 272 18.83 12.66 -2.60
C THR A 272 19.70 11.49 -3.05
N ILE A 273 20.88 11.32 -2.45
CA ILE A 273 21.76 10.20 -2.75
C ILE A 273 21.36 9.00 -1.88
N PRO A 274 20.89 7.88 -2.47
CA PRO A 274 20.40 6.77 -1.69
C PRO A 274 21.53 6.00 -1.01
N LYS A 275 21.22 5.40 0.13
CA LYS A 275 22.10 4.42 0.79
C LYS A 275 22.39 3.23 -0.14
N PRO A 276 23.53 2.52 0.02
CA PRO A 276 23.95 1.48 -0.92
C PRO A 276 22.92 0.38 -1.16
N LEU A 277 22.26 -0.13 -0.11
CA LEU A 277 21.25 -1.19 -0.28
C LEU A 277 19.96 -0.67 -0.91
N ILE A 278 19.62 0.60 -0.67
CA ILE A 278 18.48 1.24 -1.35
C ILE A 278 18.78 1.41 -2.83
N LYS A 279 20.00 1.83 -3.19
CA LYS A 279 20.45 1.85 -4.59
C LYS A 279 20.29 0.47 -5.25
N GLU A 280 20.67 -0.61 -4.58
CA GLU A 280 20.47 -1.97 -5.11
C GLU A 280 19.00 -2.25 -5.37
N LEU A 281 18.09 -1.91 -4.45
CA LEU A 281 16.64 -2.07 -4.63
C LEU A 281 16.11 -1.30 -5.85
N LEU A 282 16.56 -0.05 -6.06
CA LEU A 282 16.14 0.77 -7.20
C LEU A 282 16.60 0.17 -8.54
N LEU A 283 17.75 -0.49 -8.56
CA LEU A 283 18.28 -1.17 -9.74
C LEU A 283 17.64 -2.53 -10.02
N LEU A 284 16.74 -3.01 -9.16
CA LEU A 284 15.93 -4.22 -9.39
C LEU A 284 14.60 -3.93 -10.11
N GLY A 285 14.38 -2.68 -10.52
CA GLY A 285 13.29 -2.34 -11.44
C GLY A 285 13.47 -3.04 -12.78
N LYS A 286 12.36 -3.51 -13.35
CA LYS A 286 12.36 -4.16 -14.66
C LYS A 286 12.22 -3.14 -15.79
N GLU A 287 12.58 -3.55 -17.00
CA GLU A 287 12.34 -2.75 -18.21
C GLU A 287 10.86 -2.36 -18.31
N ASN A 288 10.58 -1.10 -18.69
CA ASN A 288 9.22 -0.53 -18.75
C ASN A 288 8.49 -0.46 -17.40
N ALA A 289 9.18 -0.58 -16.27
CA ALA A 289 8.56 -0.46 -14.95
C ALA A 289 8.03 0.95 -14.66
N TYR A 290 7.10 1.05 -13.72
CA TYR A 290 6.52 2.30 -13.26
C TYR A 290 6.87 2.56 -11.80
N VAL A 291 7.04 3.83 -11.47
CA VAL A 291 7.13 4.32 -10.09
C VAL A 291 5.91 5.20 -9.84
N VAL A 292 5.22 4.97 -8.72
CA VAL A 292 4.03 5.72 -8.33
C VAL A 292 4.26 6.36 -6.98
N SER A 293 4.16 7.68 -6.91
CA SER A 293 4.06 8.43 -5.67
C SER A 293 2.60 8.80 -5.44
N SER A 294 2.02 8.25 -4.37
CA SER A 294 0.73 8.73 -3.89
C SER A 294 1.01 9.91 -2.97
N SER A 295 0.85 11.12 -3.52
CA SER A 295 1.26 12.35 -2.86
C SER A 295 0.63 13.58 -3.51
N ASN A 296 0.76 14.72 -2.86
CA ASN A 296 0.53 16.03 -3.49
C ASN A 296 1.49 16.27 -4.67
N PRO A 297 1.22 17.23 -5.56
CA PRO A 297 2.13 17.58 -6.65
C PRO A 297 3.55 17.91 -6.15
N ILE A 298 4.55 17.46 -6.91
CA ILE A 298 5.97 17.57 -6.56
C ILE A 298 6.63 18.60 -7.47
N GLU A 299 6.65 19.85 -7.01
CA GLU A 299 7.16 20.99 -7.76
C GLU A 299 8.66 21.23 -7.53
N ASP A 300 9.41 21.53 -8.60
CA ASP A 300 10.82 21.93 -8.52
C ASP A 300 10.99 23.46 -8.34
N THR A 301 10.39 23.98 -7.26
CA THR A 301 10.45 25.38 -6.84
C THR A 301 11.37 25.56 -5.63
N LYS A 302 11.62 26.81 -5.22
CA LYS A 302 12.37 27.06 -3.98
C LYS A 302 11.61 26.47 -2.78
N GLU A 303 10.31 26.71 -2.73
CA GLU A 303 9.40 26.21 -1.72
C GLU A 303 9.43 24.68 -1.70
N GLY A 304 9.33 24.04 -2.87
CA GLY A 304 9.44 22.58 -3.04
C GLY A 304 10.75 22.00 -2.49
N ARG A 305 11.88 22.64 -2.77
CA ARG A 305 13.20 22.21 -2.26
C ARG A 305 13.35 22.40 -0.76
N GLU A 306 12.72 23.42 -0.20
CA GLU A 306 12.78 23.77 1.24
C GLU A 306 11.75 23.01 2.09
N GLN A 307 10.81 22.27 1.49
CA GLN A 307 9.79 21.52 2.24
C GLN A 307 10.43 20.56 3.26
N LYS A 308 9.85 20.56 4.46
CA LYS A 308 10.25 19.67 5.55
C LYS A 308 9.58 18.30 5.43
N GLN A 309 8.27 18.31 5.22
CA GLN A 309 7.47 17.10 5.04
C GLN A 309 7.48 16.64 3.57
N PRO A 310 7.32 15.33 3.30
CA PRO A 310 7.17 14.84 1.94
C PRO A 310 5.90 15.42 1.27
N PRO A 311 5.86 15.42 -0.07
CA PRO A 311 6.85 14.86 -1.00
C PRO A 311 8.09 15.74 -1.19
N HIS A 312 9.25 15.14 -1.48
CA HIS A 312 10.49 15.88 -1.74
C HIS A 312 10.94 15.78 -3.20
N ILE A 313 11.15 16.92 -3.85
CA ILE A 313 11.64 16.98 -5.24
C ILE A 313 13.03 16.33 -5.40
N GLN A 314 13.89 16.42 -4.38
CA GLN A 314 15.20 15.78 -4.39
C GLN A 314 15.09 14.25 -4.43
N ALA A 315 14.09 13.68 -3.75
CA ALA A 315 13.81 12.26 -3.79
C ALA A 315 13.21 11.85 -5.14
N LYS A 316 12.24 12.62 -5.67
CA LYS A 316 11.68 12.40 -7.01
C LYS A 316 12.77 12.33 -8.08
N LYS A 317 13.72 13.27 -8.09
CA LYS A 317 14.85 13.26 -9.03
C LYS A 317 15.71 12.00 -8.93
N CYS A 318 15.94 11.50 -7.72
CA CYS A 318 16.67 10.25 -7.50
C CYS A 318 15.91 9.06 -8.09
N TYR A 319 14.61 8.93 -7.78
CA TYR A 319 13.77 7.89 -8.33
C TYR A 319 13.66 7.95 -9.85
N GLU A 320 13.49 9.14 -10.44
CA GLU A 320 13.47 9.33 -11.89
C GLU A 320 14.80 8.92 -12.55
N ARG A 321 15.94 9.25 -11.93
CA ARG A 321 17.26 8.84 -12.43
C ARG A 321 17.39 7.31 -12.45
N TYR A 322 17.13 6.64 -11.33
CA TYR A 322 17.26 5.19 -11.28
C TYR A 322 16.20 4.47 -12.12
N LEU A 323 14.99 5.03 -12.23
CA LEU A 323 13.99 4.52 -13.15
C LEU A 323 14.50 4.57 -14.60
N SER A 324 15.20 5.64 -14.99
CA SER A 324 15.84 5.72 -16.31
C SER A 324 17.00 4.74 -16.47
N GLU A 325 17.76 4.45 -15.41
CA GLU A 325 18.89 3.49 -15.46
C GLU A 325 18.43 2.04 -15.70
N VAL A 326 17.19 1.71 -15.36
CA VAL A 326 16.56 0.39 -15.59
C VAL A 326 15.65 0.36 -16.82
N ASP A 327 15.75 1.36 -17.70
CA ASP A 327 14.86 1.51 -18.87
C ASP A 327 13.36 1.50 -18.50
N GLY A 328 13.03 2.10 -17.35
CA GLY A 328 11.66 2.23 -16.86
C GLY A 328 10.81 3.19 -17.67
N ALA A 329 9.49 3.02 -17.58
CA ALA A 329 8.52 3.75 -18.40
C ALA A 329 8.26 5.17 -17.88
N LYS A 330 7.76 5.31 -16.63
CA LYS A 330 7.33 6.62 -16.11
C LYS A 330 7.24 6.67 -14.58
N PHE A 331 7.63 7.81 -14.03
CA PHE A 331 7.30 8.24 -12.67
C PHE A 331 5.94 8.97 -12.68
N LEU A 332 5.02 8.57 -11.81
CA LEU A 332 3.66 9.10 -11.75
C LEU A 332 3.36 9.62 -10.34
N VAL A 333 2.68 10.77 -10.25
CA VAL A 333 2.15 11.31 -8.99
C VAL A 333 0.63 11.29 -9.06
N THR A 334 -0.04 10.73 -8.05
CA THR A 334 -1.51 10.56 -8.06
C THR A 334 -2.23 11.90 -8.24
N MET A 335 -1.77 12.96 -7.58
CA MET A 335 -2.35 14.30 -7.69
C MET A 335 -1.89 15.10 -8.92
N GLU A 336 -1.07 14.53 -9.81
CA GLU A 336 -0.64 15.18 -11.07
C GLU A 336 -1.28 14.56 -12.32
N GLU A 337 -1.94 13.41 -12.22
CA GLU A 337 -2.46 12.66 -13.36
C GLU A 337 -3.99 12.78 -13.46
N PRO A 338 -4.58 13.09 -14.63
CA PRO A 338 -3.90 13.59 -15.84
C PRO A 338 -3.46 15.05 -15.70
N ASN A 339 -3.91 15.76 -14.66
CA ASN A 339 -3.49 17.11 -14.32
C ASN A 339 -3.80 17.43 -12.84
N THR A 340 -3.18 18.48 -12.30
CA THR A 340 -3.31 18.89 -10.89
C THR A 340 -4.63 19.55 -10.49
N LYS A 341 -5.47 19.95 -11.46
CA LYS A 341 -6.77 20.61 -11.16
C LYS A 341 -7.91 19.60 -11.00
N LYS A 342 -7.83 18.49 -11.72
CA LYS A 342 -8.79 17.41 -11.69
C LYS A 342 -8.04 16.09 -11.86
N PRO A 343 -7.28 15.66 -10.83
CA PRO A 343 -6.62 14.38 -10.87
C PRO A 343 -7.65 13.24 -10.92
N GLU A 344 -7.28 12.15 -11.58
CA GLU A 344 -8.08 10.94 -11.74
C GLU A 344 -7.24 9.72 -11.35
N PRO A 345 -7.87 8.59 -10.96
CA PRO A 345 -7.13 7.40 -10.55
C PRO A 345 -6.16 6.90 -11.63
N ILE A 346 -4.95 6.56 -11.20
CA ILE A 346 -3.96 5.88 -12.05
C ILE A 346 -4.32 4.39 -12.04
N ILE A 347 -4.59 3.85 -13.22
CA ILE A 347 -5.03 2.46 -13.39
C ILE A 347 -4.00 1.71 -14.24
N PHE A 348 -3.51 0.61 -13.69
CA PHE A 348 -2.72 -0.39 -14.38
C PHE A 348 -3.57 -1.63 -14.64
N GLU A 349 -3.52 -2.12 -15.88
CA GLU A 349 -4.14 -3.37 -16.29
C GLU A 349 -3.05 -4.40 -16.57
N ILE A 350 -3.19 -5.58 -15.97
CA ILE A 350 -2.23 -6.69 -16.09
C ILE A 350 -2.92 -7.86 -16.80
N ASP A 351 -2.43 -8.17 -18.00
CA ASP A 351 -2.91 -9.27 -18.82
C ASP A 351 -1.75 -10.05 -19.46
N ASN A 352 -2.06 -10.95 -20.40
CA ASN A 352 -1.07 -11.78 -21.07
C ASN A 352 -0.07 -10.97 -21.92
N ASN A 353 -0.42 -9.73 -22.31
CA ASN A 353 0.40 -8.83 -23.12
C ASN A 353 1.33 -7.96 -22.26
N GLY A 354 1.20 -7.99 -20.93
CA GLY A 354 2.03 -7.21 -20.02
C GLY A 354 1.21 -6.26 -19.16
N ILE A 355 1.87 -5.17 -18.77
CA ILE A 355 1.26 -4.07 -18.01
C ILE A 355 0.95 -2.94 -18.98
N SER A 356 -0.30 -2.50 -18.98
CA SER A 356 -0.72 -1.30 -19.69
C SER A 356 -1.23 -0.25 -18.71
N ARG A 357 -1.05 1.02 -19.07
CA ARG A 357 -1.53 2.17 -18.30
C ARG A 357 -2.67 2.84 -19.05
N GLY A 358 -3.71 3.18 -18.29
CA GLY A 358 -4.97 3.66 -18.84
C GLY A 358 -5.94 2.50 -19.01
N GLY A 359 -7.20 2.77 -18.76
CA GLY A 359 -8.23 1.75 -18.61
C GLY A 359 -9.39 2.34 -17.82
N LYS A 360 -10.55 1.71 -17.94
CA LYS A 360 -11.66 1.99 -17.04
C LYS A 360 -11.48 1.02 -15.88
N ALA A 361 -11.39 1.51 -14.64
CA ALA A 361 -11.51 0.63 -13.48
C ALA A 361 -12.73 -0.24 -13.73
N PHE A 362 -12.64 -1.57 -13.67
CA PHE A 362 -13.70 -2.45 -14.18
C PHE A 362 -15.08 -1.93 -13.71
N ALA A 363 -15.82 -1.38 -14.68
CA ALA A 363 -17.12 -0.67 -14.58
C ALA A 363 -17.20 0.88 -14.39
N SER A 364 -16.14 1.67 -14.34
CA SER A 364 -16.23 3.14 -14.42
C SER A 364 -16.35 3.62 -15.88
N CYS A 365 -17.27 4.54 -16.20
CA CYS A 365 -17.45 5.08 -17.56
C CYS A 365 -16.60 6.34 -17.81
N ILE A 366 -15.36 6.38 -17.33
CA ILE A 366 -14.43 7.49 -17.63
C ILE A 366 -13.41 7.00 -18.65
N SER A 367 -13.44 7.57 -19.86
CA SER A 367 -12.47 7.26 -20.91
C SER A 367 -11.12 7.89 -20.57
N ILE A 368 -10.16 7.07 -20.13
CA ILE A 368 -8.75 7.44 -20.00
C ILE A 368 -8.04 7.12 -21.32
N VAL A 369 -7.14 8.00 -21.75
CA VAL A 369 -6.26 7.77 -22.92
C VAL A 369 -5.37 6.57 -22.60
N THR A 370 -5.51 5.49 -23.36
CA THR A 370 -4.66 4.31 -23.24
C THR A 370 -3.30 4.61 -23.87
N SER A 371 -2.22 4.32 -23.14
CA SER A 371 -0.87 4.33 -23.70
C SER A 371 -0.22 2.99 -23.39
N SER A 372 -0.07 2.15 -24.41
CA SER A 372 0.73 0.92 -24.32
C SER A 372 2.14 1.24 -24.81
N PRO A 373 3.21 0.88 -24.07
CA PRO A 373 4.55 0.85 -24.63
C PRO A 373 4.57 -0.08 -25.85
N ALA A 374 5.11 0.39 -26.97
CA ALA A 374 5.21 -0.45 -28.16
C ALA A 374 6.27 -1.53 -27.94
N HIS A 375 5.92 -2.81 -28.12
CA HIS A 375 6.90 -3.88 -28.21
C HIS A 375 7.87 -3.56 -29.36
N ARG A 376 9.16 -3.37 -29.05
CA ARG A 376 10.20 -3.41 -30.08
C ARG A 376 10.39 -4.86 -30.52
N ALA A 377 9.94 -5.15 -31.74
CA ALA A 377 10.27 -6.40 -32.40
C ALA A 377 11.77 -6.42 -32.73
N GLY A 378 12.50 -7.35 -32.11
CA GLY A 378 13.74 -7.90 -32.65
C GLY A 378 15.01 -7.65 -31.84
N ALA A 379 15.56 -8.72 -31.27
CA ALA A 379 16.96 -9.07 -31.44
C ALA A 379 17.08 -10.61 -31.37
N ARG A 380 17.81 -11.18 -32.32
CA ARG A 380 18.14 -12.60 -32.42
C ARG A 380 19.18 -13.00 -31.39
#